data_AF-A0A166B6I0-F1
#
_entry.id   AF-A0A166B6I0-F1
#
_cell.length_a   1.000
_cell.length_b   1.000
_cell.length_c   1.000
_cell.angle_alpha   90.00
_cell.angle_beta   90.00
_cell.angle_gamma   90.00
#
_symmetry.space_group_name_H-M   'P 1'
#
loop_
_entity.id
_entity.type
_entity.pdbx_description
1 polymer ?
#
loop_
_entity_poly.entity_id
_entity_poly.type
_entity_poly.pdbx_seq_one_letter_code
_entity_poly.pdbx_strand_id
1 'polypeptide(L)'
;MKVEYDMEKEKRNLKKKTEKILKKYPNVEDLEYMLEKILTLVDSKPFNILTKNLVNYTLKFNEIHPEEEIDIESLWEEFPILKNALVLDTSKDTSMNIFSRRSDTITYTQFGNFVNFNFGVLTVKEGDNPLYSSDRIYNLSNKVMVLLNEFDKDIHLDTMDVDFFRSLDAVRWNKDAKKLFKKMVWVLLDIPGLIIATLFSDIISDIFSTYRTTLTVLVTCSAVKNNRNIMEYEDVICAFKTFFKLIDADINDLI
;
A
#
# COMPACT_ATOMS: atom_id res chain seq x y z
N MET A 1 -1.55 7.52 -27.16
CA MET A 1 -0.51 6.81 -27.94
C MET A 1 -0.15 5.54 -27.19
N LYS A 2 -0.31 4.36 -27.81
CA LYS A 2 0.06 3.08 -27.18
C LYS A 2 1.56 2.89 -27.36
N VAL A 3 2.30 2.76 -26.27
CA VAL A 3 3.75 2.52 -26.31
C VAL A 3 4.01 1.02 -26.37
N GLU A 4 4.86 0.60 -27.29
CA GLU A 4 5.36 -0.77 -27.35
C GLU A 4 6.77 -0.79 -26.76
N TYR A 5 6.95 -1.55 -25.67
CA TYR A 5 8.22 -1.67 -24.99
C TYR A 5 8.96 -2.92 -25.44
N ASP A 6 10.28 -2.80 -25.64
CA ASP A 6 11.17 -3.96 -25.67
C ASP A 6 11.29 -4.51 -24.24
N MET A 7 10.43 -5.48 -23.92
CA MET A 7 10.33 -6.04 -22.57
C MET A 7 11.66 -6.63 -22.08
N GLU A 8 12.47 -7.19 -22.96
CA GLU A 8 13.78 -7.73 -22.61
C GLU A 8 14.75 -6.61 -22.23
N LYS A 9 14.72 -5.49 -22.96
CA LYS A 9 15.50 -4.29 -22.61
C LYS A 9 15.03 -3.69 -21.29
N GLU A 10 13.73 -3.60 -21.04
CA GLU A 10 13.21 -3.04 -19.80
C GLU A 10 13.50 -3.92 -18.58
N LYS A 11 13.39 -5.25 -18.69
CA LYS A 11 13.83 -6.18 -17.64
C LYS A 11 15.32 -5.99 -17.31
N ARG A 12 16.19 -5.83 -18.32
CA ARG A 12 17.61 -5.51 -18.11
C ARG A 12 17.82 -4.14 -17.44
N ASN A 13 17.03 -3.13 -17.78
CA ASN A 13 17.11 -1.82 -17.15
C ASN A 13 16.72 -1.87 -15.67
N LEU A 14 15.63 -2.57 -15.34
CA LEU A 14 15.18 -2.78 -13.97
C LEU A 14 16.26 -3.51 -13.15
N LYS A 15 16.83 -4.60 -13.69
CA LYS A 15 17.94 -5.33 -13.03
C LYS A 15 19.14 -4.44 -12.74
N LYS A 16 19.54 -3.57 -13.68
CA LYS A 16 20.62 -2.59 -13.43
C LYS A 16 20.27 -1.60 -12.32
N LYS A 17 18.98 -1.22 -12.16
CA LYS A 17 18.54 -0.35 -11.06
C LYS A 17 18.64 -1.09 -9.72
N THR A 18 18.22 -2.36 -9.65
CA THR A 18 18.30 -3.16 -8.40
C THR A 18 19.75 -3.43 -7.98
N GLU A 19 20.64 -3.77 -8.92
CA GLU A 19 22.08 -3.95 -8.64
C GLU A 19 22.72 -2.68 -8.06
N LYS A 20 22.32 -1.50 -8.52
CA LYS A 20 22.79 -0.21 -7.95
C LYS A 20 22.27 0.02 -6.54
N ILE A 21 21.07 -0.48 -6.21
CA ILE A 21 20.53 -0.40 -4.85
C ILE A 21 21.34 -1.33 -3.93
N LEU A 22 21.56 -2.58 -4.32
CA LEU A 22 22.33 -3.55 -3.54
C LEU A 22 23.75 -3.07 -3.22
N LYS A 23 24.46 -2.54 -4.22
CA LYS A 23 25.80 -1.97 -4.01
C LYS A 23 25.82 -0.82 -3.00
N LYS A 24 24.71 -0.07 -2.89
CA LYS A 24 24.61 1.07 -1.97
C LYS A 24 24.17 0.65 -0.56
N TYR A 25 23.43 -0.44 -0.44
CA TYR A 25 22.86 -0.93 0.81
C TYR A 25 23.24 -2.41 1.05
N PRO A 26 24.53 -2.76 1.09
CA PRO A 26 24.99 -4.15 1.09
C PRO A 26 24.63 -4.92 2.38
N ASN A 27 24.33 -4.21 3.46
CA ASN A 27 24.11 -4.79 4.79
C ASN A 27 22.63 -4.82 5.21
N VAL A 28 21.70 -4.49 4.30
CA VAL A 28 20.26 -4.55 4.61
C VAL A 28 19.78 -5.98 4.40
N GLU A 29 19.36 -6.63 5.48
CA GLU A 29 18.84 -7.99 5.46
C GLU A 29 17.64 -8.13 4.51
N ASP A 30 17.59 -9.25 3.79
CA ASP A 30 16.56 -9.60 2.80
C ASP A 30 16.35 -8.60 1.63
N LEU A 31 17.19 -7.57 1.50
CA LEU A 31 17.05 -6.58 0.43
C LEU A 31 17.19 -7.19 -0.96
N GLU A 32 18.15 -8.09 -1.15
CA GLU A 32 18.34 -8.81 -2.42
C GLU A 32 17.09 -9.59 -2.82
N TYR A 33 16.59 -10.42 -1.90
CA TYR A 33 15.37 -11.17 -2.09
C TYR A 33 14.17 -10.26 -2.41
N MET A 34 14.03 -9.12 -1.71
CA MET A 34 12.96 -8.15 -2.00
C MET A 34 13.08 -7.52 -3.39
N LEU A 35 14.29 -7.15 -3.81
CA LEU A 35 14.51 -6.57 -5.13
C LEU A 35 14.26 -7.59 -6.24
N GLU A 36 14.65 -8.85 -6.04
CA GLU A 36 14.32 -9.95 -6.95
C GLU A 36 12.80 -10.13 -7.07
N LYS A 37 12.07 -10.13 -5.95
CA LYS A 37 10.60 -10.18 -5.94
C LYS A 37 9.97 -9.03 -6.72
N ILE A 38 10.47 -7.79 -6.59
CA ILE A 38 10.02 -6.67 -7.44
C ILE A 38 10.15 -7.04 -8.92
N LEU A 39 11.32 -7.55 -9.35
CA LEU A 39 11.55 -7.87 -10.77
C LEU A 39 10.58 -8.94 -11.30
N THR A 40 10.16 -9.89 -10.46
CA THR A 40 9.20 -10.93 -10.88
C THR A 40 7.79 -10.40 -11.14
N LEU A 41 7.45 -9.21 -10.64
CA LEU A 41 6.11 -8.63 -10.85
C LEU A 41 5.79 -8.32 -12.31
N VAL A 42 6.81 -8.11 -13.16
CA VAL A 42 6.62 -7.91 -14.61
C VAL A 42 5.82 -9.06 -15.23
N ASP A 43 6.05 -10.28 -14.73
CA ASP A 43 5.43 -11.51 -15.23
C ASP A 43 4.28 -12.00 -14.31
N SER A 44 3.98 -11.28 -13.22
CA SER A 44 2.95 -11.68 -12.25
C SER A 44 1.54 -11.42 -12.79
N LYS A 45 0.80 -12.50 -13.06
CA LYS A 45 -0.61 -12.43 -13.48
C LYS A 45 -1.51 -11.69 -12.47
N PRO A 46 -1.53 -12.00 -11.16
CA PRO A 46 -2.38 -11.29 -10.22
C PRO A 46 -2.03 -9.80 -10.13
N PHE A 47 -0.74 -9.46 -10.13
CA PHE A 47 -0.30 -8.07 -10.14
C PHE A 47 -0.73 -7.32 -11.40
N ASN A 48 -0.61 -7.96 -12.57
CA ASN A 48 -1.02 -7.40 -13.84
C ASN A 48 -2.54 -7.14 -13.91
N ILE A 49 -3.36 -8.06 -13.38
CA ILE A 49 -4.82 -7.88 -13.32
C ILE A 49 -5.16 -6.74 -12.36
N LEU A 50 -4.57 -6.75 -11.16
CA LEU A 50 -4.77 -5.69 -10.17
C LEU A 50 -4.41 -4.33 -10.76
N THR A 51 -3.19 -4.19 -11.29
CA THR A 51 -2.67 -2.95 -11.88
C THR A 51 -3.61 -2.41 -12.97
N LYS A 52 -4.09 -3.25 -13.88
CA LYS A 52 -4.94 -2.80 -14.99
C LYS A 52 -6.33 -2.35 -14.56
N ASN A 53 -6.83 -2.84 -13.42
CA ASN A 53 -8.23 -2.70 -13.05
C ASN A 53 -8.47 -1.96 -11.73
N LEU A 54 -7.43 -1.66 -10.94
CA LEU A 54 -7.55 -1.05 -9.60
C LEU A 54 -8.43 0.20 -9.57
N VAL A 55 -8.23 1.12 -10.54
CA VAL A 55 -9.04 2.33 -10.65
C VAL A 55 -10.49 2.00 -10.98
N ASN A 56 -10.73 1.08 -11.92
CA ASN A 56 -12.08 0.65 -12.29
C ASN A 56 -12.81 -0.04 -11.14
N TYR A 57 -12.09 -0.82 -10.32
CA TYR A 57 -12.66 -1.42 -9.11
C TYR A 57 -13.14 -0.31 -8.17
N THR A 58 -12.29 0.67 -7.89
CA THR A 58 -12.62 1.79 -6.98
C THR A 58 -13.84 2.58 -7.50
N LEU A 59 -13.89 2.86 -8.80
CA LEU A 59 -15.05 3.52 -9.42
C LEU A 59 -16.34 2.70 -9.26
N LYS A 60 -16.29 1.39 -9.53
CA LYS A 60 -17.46 0.50 -9.35
C LYS A 60 -17.92 0.43 -7.89
N PHE A 61 -17.00 0.44 -6.93
CA PHE A 61 -17.36 0.48 -5.51
C PHE A 61 -18.14 1.74 -5.18
N ASN A 62 -17.66 2.90 -5.64
CA ASN A 62 -18.35 4.18 -5.43
C ASN A 62 -19.70 4.26 -6.17
N GLU A 63 -19.86 3.55 -7.29
CA GLU A 63 -21.16 3.44 -7.99
C GLU A 63 -22.17 2.60 -7.19
N ILE A 64 -21.72 1.53 -6.51
CA ILE A 64 -22.57 0.65 -5.70
C ILE A 64 -22.87 1.27 -4.33
N HIS A 65 -21.94 2.06 -3.81
CA HIS A 65 -22.05 2.76 -2.53
C HIS A 65 -21.88 4.27 -2.73
N PRO A 66 -22.86 4.95 -3.34
CA PRO A 66 -22.76 6.39 -3.59
C PRO A 66 -22.65 7.16 -2.28
N GLU A 67 -21.70 8.11 -2.21
CA GLU A 67 -21.41 8.90 -1.00
C GLU A 67 -22.65 9.61 -0.42
N GLU A 68 -23.61 9.96 -1.27
CA GLU A 68 -24.85 10.66 -0.88
C GLU A 68 -25.86 9.76 -0.14
N GLU A 69 -25.72 8.43 -0.24
CA GLU A 69 -26.60 7.45 0.42
C GLU A 69 -25.96 6.81 1.66
N ILE A 70 -24.68 7.11 1.93
CA ILE A 70 -23.95 6.56 3.07
C ILE A 70 -24.23 7.43 4.31
N ASP A 71 -24.96 6.86 5.27
CA ASP A 71 -24.97 7.39 6.63
C ASP A 71 -23.60 7.16 7.27
N ILE A 72 -22.81 8.24 7.33
CA ILE A 72 -21.45 8.23 7.88
C ILE A 72 -21.46 7.80 9.35
N GLU A 73 -22.49 8.16 10.14
CA GLU A 73 -22.57 7.78 11.55
C GLU A 73 -22.79 6.27 11.67
N SER A 74 -23.72 5.71 10.90
CA SER A 74 -23.92 4.26 10.82
C SER A 74 -22.66 3.53 10.33
N LEU A 75 -21.96 4.06 9.32
CA LEU A 75 -20.73 3.46 8.81
C LEU A 75 -19.59 3.50 9.84
N TRP A 76 -19.52 4.54 10.68
CA TRP A 76 -18.56 4.62 11.78
C TRP A 76 -18.89 3.72 12.96
N GLU A 77 -20.17 3.46 13.21
CA GLU A 77 -20.61 2.47 14.19
C GLU A 77 -20.26 1.05 13.73
N GLU A 78 -20.47 0.75 12.44
CA GLU A 78 -20.13 -0.53 11.82
C GLU A 78 -18.61 -0.72 11.68
N PHE A 79 -17.89 0.35 11.28
CA PHE A 79 -16.45 0.34 11.06
C PHE A 79 -15.72 1.44 11.85
N PRO A 80 -15.46 1.21 13.15
CA PRO A 80 -14.77 2.18 14.01
C PRO A 80 -13.39 2.61 13.49
N ILE A 81 -12.73 1.75 12.69
CA ILE A 81 -11.46 2.05 12.03
C ILE A 81 -11.50 3.36 11.23
N LEU A 82 -12.61 3.64 10.54
CA LEU A 82 -12.78 4.85 9.73
C LEU A 82 -12.82 6.10 10.61
N LYS A 83 -13.59 6.03 11.69
CA LYS A 83 -13.71 7.11 12.68
C LYS A 83 -12.37 7.36 13.38
N ASN A 84 -11.67 6.30 13.77
CA ASN A 84 -10.39 6.40 14.47
C ASN A 84 -9.30 6.98 13.55
N ALA A 85 -9.32 6.63 12.26
CA ALA A 85 -8.40 7.15 11.27
C ALA A 85 -8.54 8.66 11.00
N LEU A 86 -9.66 9.31 11.38
CA LEU A 86 -9.84 10.76 11.21
C LEU A 86 -8.78 11.61 11.94
N VAL A 87 -8.05 11.04 12.91
CA VAL A 87 -6.88 11.70 13.51
C VAL A 87 -5.81 12.02 12.46
N LEU A 88 -5.78 11.27 11.35
CA LEU A 88 -4.87 11.49 10.23
C LEU A 88 -5.38 12.57 9.24
N ASP A 89 -6.60 13.10 9.42
CA ASP A 89 -7.17 14.11 8.52
C ASP A 89 -6.56 15.49 8.81
N THR A 90 -5.85 16.00 7.79
CA THR A 90 -5.09 17.25 7.87
C THR A 90 -5.91 18.49 7.52
N SER A 91 -7.13 18.34 6.99
CA SER A 91 -7.99 19.45 6.58
C SER A 91 -8.42 20.36 7.74
N LYS A 92 -8.35 19.84 8.97
CA LYS A 92 -8.74 20.54 10.20
C LYS A 92 -7.64 21.42 10.82
N ASP A 93 -6.45 21.50 10.21
CA ASP A 93 -5.26 22.03 10.88
C ASP A 93 -4.52 23.07 10.00
N THR A 94 -4.82 24.36 10.20
CA THR A 94 -4.55 25.48 9.27
C THR A 94 -3.15 26.12 9.38
N SER A 95 -2.16 25.49 10.04
CA SER A 95 -0.88 26.16 10.34
C SER A 95 0.27 25.90 9.34
N MET A 96 0.96 26.97 8.91
CA MET A 96 2.09 26.92 7.94
C MET A 96 3.33 26.13 8.43
N ASN A 97 3.45 25.80 9.73
CA ASN A 97 4.56 25.01 10.30
C ASN A 97 4.47 23.50 9.99
N ILE A 98 3.42 23.05 9.30
CA ILE A 98 3.14 21.65 9.01
C ILE A 98 3.95 21.10 7.82
N PHE A 99 4.28 21.94 6.84
CA PHE A 99 4.92 21.50 5.59
C PHE A 99 6.30 20.84 5.80
N SER A 100 7.06 21.24 6.81
CA SER A 100 8.36 20.62 7.16
C SER A 100 8.20 19.40 8.08
N ARG A 101 7.18 19.36 8.93
CA ARG A 101 6.93 18.28 9.91
C ARG A 101 6.26 17.04 9.33
N ARG A 102 5.46 17.19 8.26
CA ARG A 102 4.56 16.14 7.73
C ARG A 102 4.95 15.55 6.36
N SER A 103 6.10 15.93 5.79
CA SER A 103 6.68 15.17 4.64
C SER A 103 7.09 13.74 5.00
N ASP A 104 7.02 13.41 6.29
CA ASP A 104 7.47 12.18 6.93
C ASP A 104 6.35 11.39 7.63
N THR A 105 5.09 11.88 7.64
CA THR A 105 3.97 11.24 8.35
C THR A 105 2.92 10.66 7.41
N ILE A 106 2.16 9.70 7.93
CA ILE A 106 0.98 9.17 7.24
C ILE A 106 -0.16 10.19 7.23
N THR A 107 -1.00 10.16 6.20
CA THR A 107 -2.21 11.02 6.11
C THR A 107 -3.46 10.18 5.90
N TYR A 108 -4.63 10.76 6.15
CA TYR A 108 -5.91 10.09 5.89
C TYR A 108 -6.05 9.64 4.43
N THR A 109 -5.60 10.45 3.47
CA THR A 109 -5.57 10.06 2.05
C THR A 109 -4.72 8.80 1.80
N GLN A 110 -3.58 8.66 2.48
CA GLN A 110 -2.73 7.48 2.33
C GLN A 110 -3.40 6.23 2.93
N PHE A 111 -4.12 6.39 4.05
CA PHE A 111 -4.95 5.35 4.61
C PHE A 111 -6.09 4.94 3.66
N GLY A 112 -6.81 5.90 3.08
CA GLY A 112 -7.87 5.61 2.09
C GLY A 112 -7.34 4.85 0.87
N ASN A 113 -6.18 5.24 0.34
CA ASN A 113 -5.53 4.50 -0.75
C ASN A 113 -5.13 3.08 -0.36
N PHE A 114 -4.69 2.86 0.89
CA PHE A 114 -4.40 1.53 1.41
C PHE A 114 -5.65 0.65 1.46
N VAL A 115 -6.79 1.21 1.90
CA VAL A 115 -8.08 0.51 1.87
C VAL A 115 -8.48 0.16 0.42
N ASN A 116 -8.35 1.10 -0.51
CA ASN A 116 -8.62 0.87 -1.93
C ASN A 116 -7.71 -0.23 -2.53
N PHE A 117 -6.45 -0.28 -2.10
CA PHE A 117 -5.54 -1.35 -2.50
C PHE A 117 -6.03 -2.73 -2.02
N ASN A 118 -6.42 -2.85 -0.75
CA ASN A 118 -6.93 -4.11 -0.19
C ASN A 118 -8.24 -4.53 -0.85
N PHE A 119 -9.11 -3.57 -1.13
CA PHE A 119 -10.32 -3.80 -1.92
C PHE A 119 -9.99 -4.33 -3.32
N GLY A 120 -9.01 -3.74 -4.01
CA GLY A 120 -8.55 -4.23 -5.31
C GLY A 120 -7.97 -5.65 -5.23
N VAL A 121 -7.18 -5.95 -4.20
CA VAL A 121 -6.63 -7.30 -3.95
C VAL A 121 -7.76 -8.31 -3.79
N LEU A 122 -8.72 -8.03 -2.89
CA LEU A 122 -9.92 -8.87 -2.72
C LEU A 122 -10.65 -9.07 -4.05
N THR A 123 -10.85 -7.97 -4.79
CA THR A 123 -11.53 -7.95 -6.11
C THR A 123 -10.90 -8.94 -7.10
N VAL A 124 -9.58 -8.99 -7.15
CA VAL A 124 -8.85 -9.91 -8.04
C VAL A 124 -9.02 -11.37 -7.63
N LYS A 125 -9.21 -11.65 -6.33
CA LYS A 125 -9.22 -13.02 -5.79
C LYS A 125 -10.59 -13.69 -5.82
N GLU A 126 -11.69 -12.96 -5.70
CA GLU A 126 -13.02 -13.60 -5.78
C GLU A 126 -13.56 -13.74 -7.23
N GLY A 127 -12.96 -13.06 -8.22
CA GLY A 127 -13.36 -13.16 -9.62
C GLY A 127 -14.71 -12.49 -9.93
N ASP A 128 -15.49 -13.07 -10.85
CA ASP A 128 -16.75 -12.48 -11.37
C ASP A 128 -17.96 -12.54 -10.42
N ASN A 129 -17.77 -13.01 -9.17
CA ASN A 129 -18.84 -13.14 -8.19
C ASN A 129 -18.49 -12.29 -6.96
N PRO A 130 -18.74 -10.97 -6.99
CA PRO A 130 -18.35 -10.08 -5.91
C PRO A 130 -19.16 -10.41 -4.66
N LEU A 131 -18.52 -11.05 -3.67
CA LEU A 131 -19.06 -11.32 -2.35
C LEU A 131 -18.54 -10.27 -1.35
N TYR A 132 -18.33 -9.03 -1.81
CA TYR A 132 -17.78 -7.96 -0.97
C TYR A 132 -18.88 -7.34 -0.12
N SER A 133 -18.82 -7.57 1.20
CA SER A 133 -19.34 -6.62 2.16
C SER A 133 -18.24 -5.63 2.55
N SER A 134 -18.64 -4.42 2.90
CA SER A 134 -17.80 -3.42 3.57
C SER A 134 -16.97 -4.06 4.70
N ASP A 135 -17.55 -5.01 5.46
CA ASP A 135 -16.86 -5.74 6.52
C ASP A 135 -15.57 -6.39 6.08
N ARG A 136 -15.57 -7.12 4.95
CA ARG A 136 -14.38 -7.87 4.51
C ARG A 136 -13.23 -6.93 4.18
N ILE A 137 -13.52 -5.79 3.58
CA ILE A 137 -12.52 -4.79 3.19
C ILE A 137 -11.86 -4.17 4.42
N TYR A 138 -12.68 -3.74 5.39
CA TYR A 138 -12.19 -3.10 6.61
C TYR A 138 -11.53 -4.11 7.56
N ASN A 139 -12.03 -5.34 7.63
CA ASN A 139 -11.42 -6.44 8.38
C ASN A 139 -10.05 -6.82 7.80
N LEU A 140 -9.93 -6.98 6.49
CA LEU A 140 -8.63 -7.22 5.85
C LEU A 140 -7.67 -6.04 6.11
N SER A 141 -8.16 -4.80 5.98
CA SER A 141 -7.35 -3.61 6.23
C SER A 141 -6.84 -3.56 7.66
N ASN A 142 -7.69 -3.87 8.65
CA ASN A 142 -7.31 -4.01 10.04
C ASN A 142 -6.27 -5.13 10.24
N LYS A 143 -6.55 -6.32 9.71
CA LYS A 143 -5.68 -7.50 9.80
C LYS A 143 -4.28 -7.23 9.26
N VAL A 144 -4.19 -6.60 8.10
CA VAL A 144 -2.92 -6.24 7.45
C VAL A 144 -2.15 -5.18 8.24
N MET A 145 -2.82 -4.15 8.76
CA MET A 145 -2.13 -3.09 9.52
C MET A 145 -1.57 -3.60 10.85
N VAL A 146 -2.31 -4.47 11.55
CA VAL A 146 -1.91 -5.01 12.85
C VAL A 146 -0.89 -6.14 12.71
N LEU A 147 -1.16 -7.11 11.83
CA LEU A 147 -0.35 -8.34 11.74
C LEU A 147 0.76 -8.24 10.68
N LEU A 148 0.65 -7.35 9.70
CA LEU A 148 1.61 -7.16 8.61
C LEU A 148 1.86 -8.48 7.88
N ASN A 149 3.11 -8.94 7.79
CA ASN A 149 3.48 -10.17 7.08
C ASN A 149 2.86 -11.45 7.68
N GLU A 150 2.15 -11.32 8.80
CA GLU A 150 1.47 -12.39 9.52
C GLU A 150 -0.06 -12.30 9.41
N PHE A 151 -0.60 -11.49 8.50
CA PHE A 151 -2.04 -11.31 8.33
C PHE A 151 -2.81 -12.59 7.99
N ASP A 152 -2.13 -13.61 7.47
CA ASP A 152 -2.70 -14.93 7.13
C ASP A 152 -2.72 -15.90 8.31
N LYS A 153 -2.12 -15.52 9.44
CA LYS A 153 -2.07 -16.38 10.63
C LYS A 153 -3.32 -16.18 11.48
N ASP A 154 -3.77 -17.27 12.09
CA ASP A 154 -4.85 -17.25 13.08
C ASP A 154 -4.30 -16.75 14.44
N ILE A 155 -4.23 -15.42 14.57
CA ILE A 155 -3.69 -14.72 15.74
C ILE A 155 -4.73 -13.71 16.22
N HIS A 156 -4.75 -13.45 17.53
CA HIS A 156 -5.61 -12.43 18.10
C HIS A 156 -5.34 -11.06 17.45
N LEU A 157 -6.40 -10.48 16.90
CA LEU A 157 -6.41 -9.12 16.36
C LEU A 157 -6.65 -8.10 17.48
N ASP A 158 -5.62 -7.32 17.77
CA ASP A 158 -5.79 -6.10 18.54
C ASP A 158 -6.66 -5.12 17.74
N THR A 159 -7.51 -4.38 18.44
CA THR A 159 -8.38 -3.38 17.79
C THR A 159 -7.59 -2.11 17.53
N MET A 160 -7.61 -1.59 16.30
CA MET A 160 -6.99 -0.29 15.99
C MET A 160 -7.86 0.85 16.50
N ASP A 161 -7.55 1.30 17.71
CA ASP A 161 -8.19 2.44 18.35
C ASP A 161 -7.57 3.78 17.90
N VAL A 162 -8.06 4.87 18.48
CA VAL A 162 -7.56 6.22 18.21
C VAL A 162 -6.06 6.36 18.56
N ASP A 163 -5.57 5.65 19.58
CA ASP A 163 -4.18 5.74 20.02
C ASP A 163 -3.22 5.01 19.07
N PHE A 164 -3.68 3.94 18.43
CA PHE A 164 -2.97 3.34 17.31
C PHE A 164 -2.77 4.35 16.17
N PHE A 165 -3.82 5.06 15.74
CA PHE A 165 -3.69 6.06 14.67
C PHE A 165 -2.87 7.29 15.07
N ARG A 166 -2.92 7.71 16.34
CA ARG A 166 -2.00 8.73 16.87
C ARG A 166 -0.54 8.27 16.81
N SER A 167 -0.30 6.99 17.10
CA SER A 167 1.04 6.41 17.00
C SER A 167 1.54 6.44 15.56
N LEU A 168 0.68 6.13 14.59
CA LEU A 168 1.01 6.25 13.17
C LEU A 168 1.39 7.68 12.76
N ASP A 169 0.63 8.70 13.18
CA ASP A 169 0.96 10.12 12.90
C ASP A 169 2.26 10.58 13.59
N ALA A 170 2.66 9.93 14.68
CA ALA A 170 3.88 10.25 15.43
C ALA A 170 5.16 9.66 14.82
N VAL A 171 5.06 8.63 13.96
CA VAL A 171 6.23 8.00 13.34
C VAL A 171 6.92 8.95 12.35
N ARG A 172 8.25 8.90 12.30
CA ARG A 172 9.08 9.68 11.35
C ARG A 172 10.06 8.78 10.62
N TRP A 173 10.58 9.27 9.50
CA TRP A 173 11.58 8.52 8.74
C TRP A 173 12.99 8.66 9.31
N ASN A 174 13.70 7.54 9.42
CA ASN A 174 15.14 7.57 9.27
C ASN A 174 15.48 8.05 7.84
N LYS A 175 16.41 9.01 7.73
CA LYS A 175 16.76 9.62 6.43
C LYS A 175 17.30 8.63 5.41
N ASP A 176 18.05 7.61 5.85
CA ASP A 176 18.64 6.64 4.94
C ASP A 176 17.68 5.51 4.59
N ALA A 177 16.84 5.08 5.54
CA ALA A 177 15.70 4.20 5.26
C ALA A 177 14.74 4.84 4.24
N LYS A 178 14.43 6.13 4.38
CA LYS A 178 13.61 6.88 3.40
C LYS A 178 14.23 6.88 2.01
N LYS A 179 15.56 6.99 1.91
CA LYS A 179 16.26 6.93 0.61
C LYS A 179 16.20 5.53 0.00
N LEU A 180 16.34 4.48 0.80
CA LEU A 180 16.17 3.10 0.35
C LEU A 180 14.74 2.87 -0.14
N PHE A 181 13.75 3.20 0.70
CA PHE A 181 12.33 3.11 0.38
C PHE A 181 12.00 3.78 -0.95
N LYS A 182 12.40 5.04 -1.13
CA LYS A 182 12.19 5.77 -2.39
C LYS A 182 12.78 5.01 -3.58
N LYS A 183 13.99 4.47 -3.46
CA LYS A 183 14.64 3.75 -4.55
C LYS A 183 13.90 2.45 -4.90
N MET A 184 13.49 1.67 -3.90
CA MET A 184 12.70 0.45 -4.12
C MET A 184 11.34 0.75 -4.74
N VAL A 185 10.63 1.76 -4.21
CA VAL A 185 9.34 2.23 -4.76
C VAL A 185 9.50 2.67 -6.21
N TRP A 186 10.55 3.41 -6.57
CA TRP A 186 10.75 3.81 -7.97
C TRP A 186 10.95 2.61 -8.90
N VAL A 187 11.68 1.57 -8.48
CA VAL A 187 11.80 0.34 -9.28
C VAL A 187 10.46 -0.37 -9.38
N LEU A 188 9.69 -0.44 -8.30
CA LEU A 188 8.34 -1.01 -8.32
C LEU A 188 7.43 -0.25 -9.29
N LEU A 189 7.42 1.08 -9.24
CA LEU A 189 6.53 1.93 -10.05
C LEU A 189 6.90 1.96 -11.54
N ASP A 190 8.15 1.64 -11.89
CA ASP A 190 8.49 1.42 -13.30
C ASP A 190 7.66 0.27 -13.91
N ILE A 191 7.29 -0.76 -13.13
CA ILE A 191 6.59 -1.96 -13.63
C ILE A 191 5.15 -1.64 -14.08
N PRO A 192 4.29 -0.98 -13.28
CA PRO A 192 2.99 -0.51 -13.76
C PRO A 192 3.07 0.38 -15.01
N GLY A 193 4.14 1.17 -15.16
CA GLY A 193 4.39 1.95 -16.38
C GLY A 193 4.63 1.09 -17.64
N LEU A 194 5.11 -0.15 -17.47
CA LEU A 194 5.24 -1.13 -18.55
C LEU A 194 3.91 -1.85 -18.82
N ILE A 195 3.10 -2.06 -17.78
CA ILE A 195 1.80 -2.74 -17.86
C ILE A 195 0.74 -1.84 -18.52
N ILE A 196 0.72 -0.56 -18.14
CA ILE A 196 -0.24 0.44 -18.60
C ILE A 196 0.41 1.21 -19.75
N ALA A 197 0.24 0.72 -20.97
CA ALA A 197 0.86 1.27 -22.17
C ALA A 197 0.28 2.62 -22.65
N THR A 198 -0.52 3.30 -21.83
CA THR A 198 -1.11 4.62 -22.09
C THR A 198 -0.38 5.69 -21.28
N LEU A 199 0.60 6.36 -21.90
CA LEU A 199 1.30 7.50 -21.30
C LEU A 199 0.32 8.61 -20.89
N PHE A 200 0.55 9.22 -19.72
CA PHE A 200 -0.16 10.41 -19.21
C PHE A 200 -1.66 10.24 -18.95
N SER A 201 -2.12 9.06 -18.52
CA SER A 201 -3.48 8.92 -17.96
C SER A 201 -3.48 9.21 -16.46
N ASP A 202 -4.55 9.85 -15.97
CA ASP A 202 -4.79 10.01 -14.53
C ASP A 202 -4.78 8.66 -13.80
N ILE A 203 -5.22 7.60 -14.50
CA ILE A 203 -5.15 6.20 -14.05
C ILE A 203 -3.74 5.79 -13.61
N ILE A 204 -2.68 6.15 -14.35
CA ILE A 204 -1.30 5.82 -13.96
C ILE A 204 -0.93 6.57 -12.68
N SER A 205 -1.30 7.84 -12.59
CA SER A 205 -1.03 8.66 -11.40
C SER A 205 -1.69 8.06 -10.15
N ASP A 206 -2.95 7.63 -10.27
CA ASP A 206 -3.71 7.04 -9.16
C ASP A 206 -3.13 5.70 -8.71
N ILE A 207 -2.69 4.86 -9.65
CA ILE A 207 -2.03 3.58 -9.33
C ILE A 207 -0.68 3.82 -8.66
N PHE A 208 0.11 4.77 -9.17
CA PHE A 208 1.40 5.12 -8.58
C PHE A 208 1.23 5.66 -7.17
N SER A 209 0.24 6.53 -6.98
CA SER A 209 -0.16 7.04 -5.67
C SER A 209 -0.55 5.89 -4.75
N THR A 210 -1.43 5.00 -5.20
CA THR A 210 -1.92 3.87 -4.41
C THR A 210 -0.79 2.97 -3.95
N TYR A 211 0.06 2.45 -4.85
CA TYR A 211 1.15 1.56 -4.45
C TYR A 211 2.17 2.22 -3.53
N ARG A 212 2.54 3.47 -3.80
CA ARG A 212 3.45 4.22 -2.93
C ARG A 212 2.87 4.44 -1.54
N THR A 213 1.59 4.79 -1.47
CA THR A 213 0.93 5.12 -0.21
C THR A 213 0.62 3.88 0.60
N THR A 214 0.15 2.78 -0.01
CA THR A 214 0.05 1.45 0.61
C THR A 214 1.36 1.04 1.27
N LEU A 215 2.48 1.11 0.53
CA LEU A 215 3.79 0.79 1.12
C LEU A 215 4.16 1.74 2.26
N THR A 216 3.83 3.03 2.16
CA THR A 216 4.07 4.00 3.25
C THR A 216 3.27 3.63 4.51
N VAL A 217 2.01 3.25 4.37
CA VAL A 217 1.17 2.77 5.48
C VAL A 217 1.80 1.55 6.12
N LEU A 218 2.21 0.55 5.32
CA LEU A 218 2.80 -0.69 5.82
C LEU A 218 4.13 -0.45 6.57
N VAL A 219 5.01 0.43 6.08
CA VAL A 219 6.26 0.78 6.79
C VAL A 219 5.93 1.45 8.13
N THR A 220 4.97 2.36 8.14
CA THR A 220 4.55 3.08 9.35
C THR A 220 3.97 2.11 10.39
N CYS A 221 3.09 1.19 9.95
CA CYS A 221 2.52 0.15 10.80
C CYS A 221 3.61 -0.79 11.34
N SER A 222 4.63 -1.13 10.55
CA SER A 222 5.78 -1.92 11.00
C SER A 222 6.56 -1.26 12.14
N ALA A 223 6.78 0.06 12.04
CA ALA A 223 7.43 0.80 13.11
C ALA A 223 6.58 0.80 14.39
N VAL A 224 5.27 1.07 14.27
CA VAL A 224 4.33 1.06 15.41
C VAL A 224 4.22 -0.31 16.06
N LYS A 225 4.08 -1.40 15.28
CA LYS A 225 4.03 -2.78 15.79
C LYS A 225 5.26 -3.13 16.62
N ASN A 226 6.41 -2.55 16.29
CA ASN A 226 7.68 -2.73 17.00
C ASN A 226 7.92 -1.65 18.09
N ASN A 227 6.90 -0.91 18.51
CA ASN A 227 6.97 0.17 19.50
C ASN A 227 8.04 1.24 19.16
N ARG A 228 8.25 1.51 17.87
CA ARG A 228 9.20 2.52 17.37
C ARG A 228 8.47 3.71 16.77
N ASN A 229 9.03 4.89 16.98
CA ASN A 229 8.59 6.14 16.35
C ASN A 229 9.50 6.57 15.18
N ILE A 230 10.47 5.74 14.80
CA ILE A 230 11.35 5.94 13.66
C ILE A 230 11.24 4.72 12.75
N MET A 231 10.93 4.95 11.47
CA MET A 231 10.98 3.94 10.42
C MET A 231 12.41 3.69 9.98
N GLU A 232 12.86 2.45 10.10
CA GLU A 232 14.19 1.97 9.77
C GLU A 232 14.15 1.03 8.55
N TYR A 233 15.28 0.39 8.22
CA TYR A 233 15.36 -0.48 7.04
C TYR A 233 14.47 -1.71 7.15
N GLU A 234 14.39 -2.33 8.33
CA GLU A 234 13.58 -3.51 8.60
C GLU A 234 12.09 -3.27 8.35
N ASP A 235 11.61 -2.04 8.59
CA ASP A 235 10.22 -1.64 8.32
C ASP A 235 9.94 -1.58 6.82
N VAL A 236 10.92 -1.07 6.05
CA VAL A 236 10.86 -1.07 4.58
C VAL A 236 10.78 -2.50 4.07
N ILE A 237 11.65 -3.38 4.55
CA ILE A 237 11.66 -4.79 4.15
C ILE A 237 10.35 -5.48 4.53
N CYS A 238 9.85 -5.26 5.75
CA CYS A 238 8.58 -5.81 6.22
C CYS A 238 7.41 -5.37 5.31
N ALA A 239 7.33 -4.08 4.98
CA ALA A 239 6.29 -3.56 4.11
C ALA A 239 6.29 -4.19 2.72
N PHE A 240 7.46 -4.36 2.10
CA PHE A 240 7.56 -5.03 0.80
C PHE A 240 7.18 -6.50 0.89
N LYS A 241 7.59 -7.22 1.95
CA LYS A 241 7.16 -8.61 2.20
C LYS A 241 5.63 -8.71 2.28
N THR A 242 5.00 -7.86 3.10
CA THR A 242 3.54 -7.82 3.25
C THR A 242 2.84 -7.48 1.94
N PHE A 243 3.35 -6.49 1.20
CA PHE A 243 2.79 -6.09 -0.10
C PHE A 243 2.80 -7.24 -1.12
N PHE A 244 3.93 -7.95 -1.28
CA PHE A 244 3.99 -9.10 -2.18
C PHE A 244 3.09 -10.23 -1.71
N LYS A 245 3.06 -10.48 -0.41
CA LYS A 245 2.20 -11.50 0.18
C LYS A 245 0.72 -11.22 -0.09
N LEU A 246 0.26 -9.97 -0.02
CA LEU A 246 -1.11 -9.59 -0.37
C LEU A 246 -1.44 -9.86 -1.85
N ILE A 247 -0.51 -9.57 -2.75
CA ILE A 247 -0.69 -9.83 -4.19
C ILE A 247 -0.79 -11.33 -4.47
N ASP A 248 0.03 -12.12 -3.78
CA ASP A 248 0.15 -13.56 -4.01
C ASP A 248 -0.89 -14.39 -3.22
N ALA A 249 -1.45 -13.85 -2.13
CA ALA A 249 -2.38 -14.53 -1.22
C ALA A 249 -3.60 -15.14 -1.92
N ASP A 250 -4.06 -16.29 -1.42
CA ASP A 250 -5.34 -16.87 -1.81
C ASP A 250 -6.47 -16.22 -1.02
N ILE A 251 -7.71 -16.35 -1.50
CA ILE A 251 -8.87 -15.75 -0.81
C ILE A 251 -9.00 -16.21 0.65
N ASN A 252 -8.63 -17.47 0.94
CA ASN A 252 -8.66 -18.04 2.28
C ASN A 252 -7.66 -17.38 3.25
N ASP A 253 -6.59 -16.78 2.73
CA ASP A 253 -5.62 -16.06 3.56
C ASP A 253 -6.13 -14.65 3.93
N LEU A 254 -7.07 -14.12 3.14
CA LEU A 254 -7.59 -12.76 3.23
C LEU A 254 -8.87 -12.64 4.08
N ILE A 255 -9.60 -13.74 4.24
CA ILE A 255 -10.84 -13.81 5.04
C ILE A 255 -10.61 -14.26 6.48
#